data_AF-A0A7W5NV77-F1
#
_entry.id   AF-A0A7W5NV77-F1
#
_cell.length_a   1.000
_cell.length_b   1.000
_cell.length_c   1.000
_cell.angle_alpha   90.00
_cell.angle_beta   90.00
_cell.angle_gamma   90.00
#
_symmetry.space_group_name_H-M   'P 1'
#
loop_
_entity.id
_entity.type
_entity.pdbx_description
1 polymer ?
#
loop_
_entity_poly.entity_id
_entity_poly.type
_entity_poly.pdbx_seq_one_letter_code
_entity_poly.pdbx_strand_id
1 'polypeptide(L)'
;MSTDKTWFDDKLKSNLFLDLGFRTLVWLAVASLAFRHASKKADFSPIDAFIGSQESLIPVIVDVMVACFIFCVPAMLLKDLEHVAPRYWGQDTVAGMIGGVIRRLAGDLTLWILGAQVTLLASLSVVAFYIHKRDAWSDGAIQFITIFSFIFVISTAVFSVVSVWVRKKTSLVTSHEKFLKIFDTGWKVLGFYVGLIAFTVIAARL
;
A
#
# COMPACT_ATOMS: atom_id res chain seq x y z
N MET A 1 5.94 28.10 13.77
CA MET A 1 5.77 28.44 12.34
C MET A 1 4.58 27.64 11.84
N SER A 2 3.40 28.27 11.73
CA SER A 2 2.25 27.62 11.11
C SER A 2 2.50 27.63 9.61
N THR A 3 2.74 26.47 9.01
CA THR A 3 2.69 26.32 7.54
C THR A 3 1.39 26.93 7.02
N ASP A 4 1.50 27.91 6.13
CA ASP A 4 0.37 28.60 5.53
C ASP A 4 -0.64 27.59 4.99
N LYS A 5 -1.88 27.66 5.49
CA LYS A 5 -2.99 26.85 4.96
C LYS A 5 -3.23 27.27 3.52
N THR A 6 -2.74 26.47 2.59
CA THR A 6 -3.01 26.68 1.17
C THR A 6 -4.35 26.03 0.79
N TRP A 7 -5.05 26.61 -0.19
CA TRP A 7 -6.28 26.04 -0.74
C TRP A 7 -6.11 24.59 -1.21
N PHE A 8 -4.89 24.23 -1.61
CA PHE A 8 -4.49 22.89 -2.03
C PHE A 8 -4.45 21.90 -0.85
N ASP A 9 -3.88 22.30 0.29
CA ASP A 9 -3.87 21.48 1.51
C ASP A 9 -5.27 21.19 2.03
N ASP A 10 -6.18 22.17 1.98
CA ASP A 10 -7.57 21.98 2.39
C ASP A 10 -8.32 21.07 1.39
N LYS A 11 -7.97 21.12 0.10
CA LYS A 11 -8.51 20.23 -0.92
C LYS A 11 -8.00 18.79 -0.78
N LEU A 12 -6.74 18.60 -0.43
CA LEU A 12 -6.17 17.29 -0.08
C LEU A 12 -6.82 16.71 1.17
N LYS A 13 -6.99 17.52 2.22
CA LYS A 13 -7.61 17.08 3.49
C LYS A 13 -9.10 16.74 3.34
N SER A 14 -9.81 17.41 2.44
CA SER A 14 -11.24 17.17 2.23
C SER A 14 -11.54 15.89 1.43
N ASN A 15 -10.66 15.51 0.50
CA ASN A 15 -10.82 14.28 -0.28
C ASN A 15 -9.65 13.32 -0.05
N LEU A 16 -9.91 12.30 0.76
CA LEU A 16 -8.90 11.33 1.17
C LEU A 16 -8.32 10.51 0.00
N PHE A 17 -9.09 10.30 -1.07
CA PHE A 17 -8.57 9.68 -2.30
C PHE A 17 -7.61 10.62 -3.05
N LEU A 18 -7.83 11.92 -2.97
CA LEU A 18 -6.97 12.93 -3.59
C LEU A 18 -5.65 13.07 -2.81
N ASP A 19 -5.70 13.06 -1.48
CA ASP A 19 -4.50 12.95 -0.63
C ASP A 19 -3.69 11.68 -0.96
N LEU A 20 -4.38 10.54 -1.08
CA LEU A 20 -3.73 9.28 -1.42
C LEU A 20 -3.11 9.30 -2.82
N GLY A 21 -3.84 9.80 -3.81
CA GLY A 21 -3.35 9.95 -5.19
C GLY A 21 -2.16 10.89 -5.30
N PHE A 22 -2.17 12.00 -4.56
CA PHE A 22 -1.03 12.91 -4.48
C PHE A 22 0.20 12.22 -3.89
N ARG A 23 0.06 11.47 -2.79
CA ARG A 23 1.16 10.70 -2.20
C ARG A 23 1.69 9.64 -3.15
N THR A 24 0.81 8.92 -3.85
CA THR A 24 1.20 7.95 -4.88
C THR A 24 2.02 8.60 -5.98
N LEU A 25 1.61 9.77 -6.47
CA LEU A 25 2.38 10.52 -7.48
C LEU A 25 3.76 10.94 -6.96
N VAL A 26 3.85 11.40 -5.71
CA VAL A 26 5.13 11.75 -5.07
C VAL A 26 6.03 10.53 -4.97
N TRP A 27 5.52 9.39 -4.48
CA TRP A 27 6.30 8.16 -4.38
C TRP A 27 6.77 7.66 -5.75
N LEU A 28 5.91 7.71 -6.76
CA LEU A 28 6.26 7.35 -8.12
C LEU A 28 7.39 8.23 -8.66
N ALA A 29 7.30 9.55 -8.45
CA ALA A 29 8.32 10.49 -8.89
C ALA A 29 9.67 10.25 -8.18
N VAL A 30 9.65 10.09 -6.85
CA VAL A 30 10.85 9.80 -6.05
C VAL A 30 11.49 8.49 -6.47
N ALA A 31 10.71 7.41 -6.60
CA ALA A 31 11.20 6.09 -6.98
C ALA A 31 11.80 6.12 -8.40
N SER A 32 11.13 6.77 -9.35
CA SER A 32 11.61 6.90 -10.73
C SER A 32 12.93 7.68 -10.81
N LEU A 33 13.06 8.78 -10.04
CA LEU A 33 14.30 9.55 -9.97
C LEU A 33 15.43 8.75 -9.31
N ALA A 34 15.16 8.06 -8.20
CA ALA A 34 16.13 7.21 -7.52
C ALA A 34 16.67 6.12 -8.46
N PHE A 35 15.79 5.43 -9.19
CA PHE A 35 16.19 4.41 -10.15
C PHE A 35 16.95 4.99 -11.35
N ARG A 36 16.55 6.16 -11.87
CA ARG A 36 17.27 6.85 -12.94
C ARG A 36 18.69 7.25 -12.52
N HIS A 37 18.90 7.62 -11.26
CA HIS A 37 20.24 7.93 -10.76
C HIS A 37 21.06 6.65 -10.52
N ALA A 38 20.44 5.59 -10.01
CA ALA A 38 21.10 4.30 -9.83
C ALA A 38 21.56 3.70 -11.18
N SER A 39 20.73 3.79 -12.22
CA SER A 39 21.02 3.22 -13.55
C SER A 39 22.13 3.91 -14.34
N LYS A 40 22.63 5.06 -13.88
CA LYS A 40 23.77 5.75 -14.50
C LYS A 40 25.13 5.29 -13.96
N LYS A 41 25.18 4.43 -12.95
CA LYS A 41 26.44 3.88 -12.43
C LYS A 41 26.96 2.77 -13.35
N ALA A 42 28.27 2.76 -13.60
CA ALA A 42 28.92 1.99 -14.66
C ALA A 42 28.74 0.45 -14.56
N ASP A 43 28.50 -0.09 -13.35
CA ASP A 43 28.26 -1.53 -13.11
C ASP A 43 26.81 -1.86 -12.74
N PHE A 44 25.86 -0.96 -13.02
CA PHE A 44 24.47 -1.19 -12.62
C PHE A 44 23.69 -1.97 -13.69
N SER A 45 23.36 -3.22 -13.36
CA SER A 45 22.34 -4.01 -14.07
C SER A 45 20.96 -3.74 -13.45
N PRO A 46 20.02 -3.08 -14.16
CA PRO A 46 18.69 -2.81 -13.62
C PRO A 46 17.90 -4.07 -13.27
N ILE A 47 18.19 -5.17 -13.96
CA ILE A 47 17.55 -6.47 -13.72
C ILE A 47 18.05 -7.05 -12.39
N ASP A 48 19.36 -7.10 -12.17
CA ASP A 48 19.93 -7.64 -10.94
C ASP A 48 19.56 -6.79 -9.72
N ALA A 49 19.53 -5.46 -9.90
CA ALA A 49 19.08 -4.54 -8.87
C ALA A 49 17.60 -4.73 -8.51
N PHE A 50 16.76 -5.02 -9.51
CA PHE A 50 15.35 -5.32 -9.30
C PHE A 50 15.17 -6.65 -8.56
N ILE A 51 15.84 -7.71 -9.01
CA ILE A 51 15.78 -9.04 -8.37
C ILE A 51 16.27 -8.95 -6.92
N GLY A 52 17.44 -8.35 -6.67
CA GLY A 52 17.97 -8.19 -5.31
C GLY A 52 17.06 -7.33 -4.41
N SER A 53 16.40 -6.31 -4.99
CA SER A 53 15.41 -5.53 -4.25
C SER A 53 14.18 -6.36 -3.90
N GLN A 54 13.71 -7.25 -4.77
CA GLN A 54 12.57 -8.11 -4.50
C GLN A 54 12.85 -9.11 -3.36
N GLU A 55 13.99 -9.79 -3.40
CA GLU A 55 14.35 -10.79 -2.40
C GLU A 55 14.36 -10.22 -0.98
N SER A 56 14.79 -8.97 -0.83
CA SER A 56 14.86 -8.30 0.47
C SER A 56 13.54 -7.61 0.86
N LEU A 57 12.84 -6.99 -0.11
CA LEU A 57 11.69 -6.13 0.17
C LEU A 57 10.39 -6.92 0.30
N ILE A 58 10.22 -8.01 -0.44
CA ILE A 58 9.00 -8.82 -0.43
C ILE A 58 8.70 -9.40 0.97
N PRO A 59 9.66 -10.04 1.68
CA PRO A 59 9.40 -10.54 3.03
C PRO A 59 8.99 -9.43 4.00
N VAL A 60 9.65 -8.27 3.92
CA VAL A 60 9.32 -7.11 4.75
C VAL A 60 7.91 -6.59 4.45
N ILE A 61 7.52 -6.53 3.17
CA ILE A 61 6.16 -6.15 2.78
C ILE A 61 5.15 -7.12 3.37
N VAL A 62 5.42 -8.43 3.35
CA VAL A 62 4.54 -9.45 3.95
C VAL A 62 4.40 -9.24 5.46
N ASP A 63 5.51 -9.08 6.18
CA ASP A 63 5.49 -8.87 7.63
C ASP A 63 4.71 -7.60 8.01
N VAL A 64 4.95 -6.51 7.27
CA VAL A 64 4.23 -5.25 7.47
C VAL A 64 2.76 -5.38 7.09
N MET A 65 2.41 -6.15 6.06
CA MET A 65 1.02 -6.47 5.71
C MET A 65 0.33 -7.24 6.84
N VAL A 66 0.97 -8.25 7.41
CA VAL A 66 0.43 -9.01 8.54
C VAL A 66 0.20 -8.09 9.75
N ALA A 67 1.20 -7.28 10.11
CA ALA A 67 1.06 -6.30 11.18
C ALA A 67 -0.08 -5.31 10.89
N CYS A 68 -0.17 -4.81 9.66
CA CYS A 68 -1.22 -3.91 9.23
C CYS A 68 -2.62 -4.53 9.39
N PHE A 69 -2.81 -5.81 9.02
CA PHE A 69 -4.08 -6.50 9.22
C PHE A 69 -4.41 -6.64 10.70
N ILE A 70 -3.44 -7.02 11.53
CA ILE A 70 -3.60 -7.14 12.98
C ILE A 70 -4.04 -5.82 13.60
N PHE A 71 -3.54 -4.68 13.11
CA PHE A 71 -3.93 -3.35 13.62
C PHE A 71 -5.20 -2.78 12.98
N CYS A 72 -5.50 -3.08 11.71
CA CYS A 72 -6.68 -2.57 11.01
C CYS A 72 -8.00 -3.04 11.66
N VAL A 73 -8.06 -4.30 12.08
CA VAL A 73 -9.27 -4.88 12.72
C VAL A 73 -9.64 -4.18 14.02
N PRO A 74 -8.76 -4.09 15.03
CA PRO A 74 -9.04 -3.34 16.24
C PRO A 74 -9.20 -1.84 15.95
N ALA A 75 -8.47 -1.26 15.00
CA ALA A 75 -8.66 0.14 14.59
C ALA A 75 -10.10 0.43 14.12
N MET A 76 -10.69 -0.47 13.33
CA MET A 76 -12.07 -0.36 12.87
C MET A 76 -13.08 -0.57 14.00
N LEU A 77 -12.87 -1.58 14.86
CA LEU A 77 -13.74 -1.84 16.02
C LEU A 77 -13.74 -0.69 17.02
N LEU A 78 -12.57 -0.16 17.35
CA LEU A 78 -12.40 0.95 18.30
C LEU A 78 -13.06 2.23 17.79
N LYS A 79 -13.04 2.45 16.47
CA LYS A 79 -13.75 3.56 15.83
C LYS A 79 -15.27 3.42 15.96
N ASP A 80 -15.78 2.20 15.83
CA ASP A 80 -17.20 1.93 16.03
C ASP A 80 -17.62 2.11 17.48
N LEU A 81 -16.79 1.64 18.43
CA LEU A 81 -17.02 1.82 19.85
C LEU A 81 -17.03 3.29 20.27
N GLU A 82 -16.17 4.13 19.68
CA GLU A 82 -16.19 5.59 19.86
C GLU A 82 -17.55 6.19 19.46
N HIS A 83 -18.19 5.65 18.42
CA HIS A 83 -19.48 6.14 17.94
C HIS A 83 -20.67 5.60 18.75
N VAL A 84 -20.64 4.32 19.14
CA VAL A 84 -21.75 3.65 19.83
C VAL A 84 -21.73 3.94 21.34
N ALA A 85 -20.56 4.04 21.95
CA ALA A 85 -20.38 4.24 23.38
C ALA A 85 -19.39 5.38 23.70
N PRO A 86 -19.67 6.63 23.24
CA PRO A 86 -18.75 7.76 23.38
C PRO A 86 -18.40 8.11 24.84
N ARG A 87 -19.25 7.73 25.80
CA ARG A 87 -18.98 7.94 27.24
C ARG A 87 -17.75 7.17 27.74
N TYR A 88 -17.45 6.01 27.14
CA TYR A 88 -16.31 5.17 27.52
C TYR A 88 -15.19 5.20 26.48
N TRP A 89 -15.52 5.39 25.20
CA TRP A 89 -14.59 5.31 24.07
C TRP A 89 -14.43 6.63 23.30
N GLY A 90 -15.01 7.73 23.81
CA GLY A 90 -14.89 9.06 23.22
C GLY A 90 -13.45 9.57 23.23
N GLN A 91 -13.16 10.59 22.42
CA GLN A 91 -11.79 11.11 22.23
C GLN A 91 -11.13 11.63 23.51
N ASP A 92 -11.96 12.03 24.48
CA ASP A 92 -11.50 12.55 25.77
C ASP A 92 -11.21 11.44 26.80
N THR A 93 -11.51 10.17 26.49
CA THR A 93 -11.24 9.04 27.40
C THR A 93 -9.89 8.39 27.08
N VAL A 94 -9.23 7.83 28.10
CA VAL A 94 -7.96 7.10 27.93
C VAL A 94 -8.10 5.96 26.91
N ALA A 95 -9.22 5.24 26.94
CA ALA A 95 -9.52 4.18 25.98
C ALA A 95 -9.67 4.71 24.55
N GLY A 96 -10.32 5.87 24.37
CA GLY A 96 -10.44 6.55 23.08
C GLY A 96 -9.09 7.07 22.54
N MET A 97 -8.22 7.57 23.42
CA MET A 97 -6.85 7.99 23.06
C MET A 97 -6.01 6.80 22.57
N ILE A 98 -6.03 5.67 23.28
CA ILE A 98 -5.35 4.43 22.86
C ILE A 98 -5.89 3.94 21.52
N GLY A 99 -7.22 3.96 21.34
CA GLY A 99 -7.84 3.64 20.04
C GLY A 99 -7.48 4.63 18.93
N GLY A 100 -7.24 5.89 19.25
CA GLY A 100 -6.65 6.88 18.35
C GLY A 100 -5.26 6.48 17.85
N VAL A 101 -4.38 6.06 18.76
CA VAL A 101 -3.02 5.59 18.43
C VAL A 101 -3.06 4.37 17.52
N ILE A 102 -3.88 3.36 17.85
CA ILE A 102 -4.01 2.14 17.04
C ILE A 102 -4.52 2.46 15.63
N ARG A 103 -5.51 3.36 15.50
CA ARG A 103 -6.00 3.83 14.19
C ARG A 103 -4.94 4.56 13.39
N ARG A 104 -4.11 5.37 14.06
CA ARG A 104 -3.02 6.09 13.39
C ARG A 104 -1.97 5.11 12.88
N LEU A 105 -1.56 4.15 13.69
CA LEU A 105 -0.61 3.09 13.31
C LEU A 105 -1.14 2.28 12.13
N ALA A 106 -2.38 1.79 12.19
CA ALA A 106 -3.01 1.08 11.06
C ALA A 106 -3.06 1.93 9.78
N GLY A 107 -3.41 3.21 9.92
CA GLY A 107 -3.42 4.16 8.82
C GLY A 107 -2.05 4.42 8.21
N ASP A 108 -0.98 4.49 9.02
CA ASP A 108 0.36 4.75 8.52
C ASP A 108 1.02 3.49 7.95
N LEU A 109 0.72 2.30 8.50
CA LEU A 109 1.14 1.01 7.93
C LEU A 109 0.50 0.74 6.56
N THR A 110 -0.81 1.00 6.40
CA THR A 110 -1.48 0.88 5.09
C THR A 110 -0.88 1.82 4.04
N LEU A 111 -0.53 3.06 4.42
CA LEU A 111 0.17 3.98 3.53
C LEU A 111 1.57 3.47 3.18
N TRP A 112 2.31 2.93 4.15
CA TRP A 112 3.66 2.43 3.90
C TRP A 112 3.66 1.29 2.88
N ILE A 113 2.74 0.34 3.02
CA ILE A 113 2.57 -0.77 2.06
C ILE A 113 2.27 -0.22 0.66
N LEU A 114 1.42 0.81 0.58
CA LEU A 114 1.08 1.45 -0.68
C LEU A 114 2.30 2.11 -1.33
N GLY A 115 3.13 2.81 -0.55
CA GLY A 115 4.37 3.41 -1.04
C GLY A 115 5.38 2.35 -1.51
N ALA A 116 5.50 1.24 -0.78
CA ALA A 116 6.36 0.12 -1.17
C ALA A 116 5.90 -0.51 -2.50
N GLN A 117 4.59 -0.70 -2.69
CA GLN A 117 4.02 -1.20 -3.94
C GLN A 117 4.27 -0.28 -5.13
N VAL A 118 4.05 1.02 -4.93
CA VAL A 118 4.30 2.04 -5.97
C VAL A 118 5.78 2.07 -6.36
N THR A 119 6.68 1.90 -5.39
CA THR A 119 8.13 1.84 -5.63
C THR A 119 8.51 0.60 -6.44
N LEU A 120 7.95 -0.57 -6.11
CA LEU A 120 8.16 -1.79 -6.87
C LEU A 120 7.63 -1.67 -8.31
N LEU A 121 6.44 -1.09 -8.51
CA LEU A 121 5.91 -0.80 -9.86
C LEU A 121 6.81 0.14 -10.66
N ALA A 122 7.31 1.21 -10.03
CA ALA A 122 8.24 2.13 -10.66
C ALA A 122 9.51 1.41 -11.10
N SER A 123 10.11 0.61 -10.23
CA SER A 123 11.31 -0.18 -10.55
C SER A 123 11.08 -1.16 -11.70
N LEU A 124 9.94 -1.85 -11.71
CA LEU A 124 9.55 -2.79 -12.76
C LEU A 124 9.39 -2.07 -14.12
N SER A 125 8.78 -0.88 -14.13
CA SER A 125 8.61 -0.11 -15.37
C SER A 125 9.96 0.31 -15.99
N VAL A 126 10.96 0.60 -15.15
CA VAL A 126 12.33 0.93 -15.60
C VAL A 126 13.02 -0.30 -16.17
N VAL A 127 12.86 -1.47 -15.54
CA VAL A 127 13.36 -2.75 -16.07
C VAL A 127 12.72 -3.08 -17.41
N ALA A 128 11.40 -2.93 -17.53
CA ALA A 128 10.67 -3.16 -18.79
C ALA A 128 11.19 -2.25 -19.91
N PHE A 129 11.42 -0.96 -19.62
CA PHE A 129 12.00 -0.02 -20.58
C PHE A 129 13.44 -0.39 -20.97
N TYR A 130 14.24 -0.89 -20.03
CA TYR A 130 15.60 -1.34 -20.30
C TYR A 130 15.65 -2.58 -21.21
N ILE A 131 14.80 -3.58 -20.94
CA ILE A 131 14.64 -4.77 -21.78
C ILE A 131 14.19 -4.36 -23.19
N HIS A 132 13.27 -3.40 -23.28
CA HIS A 132 12.81 -2.85 -24.56
C HIS A 132 13.91 -2.23 -25.40
N LYS A 133 14.80 -1.44 -24.79
CA LYS A 133 15.92 -0.85 -25.52
C LYS A 133 16.95 -1.85 -26.03
N ARG A 134 16.99 -3.06 -25.47
CA ARG A 134 17.96 -4.10 -25.85
C ARG A 134 17.39 -5.17 -26.79
N ASP A 135 16.14 -5.03 -27.24
CA ASP A 135 15.41 -6.04 -28.03
C ASP A 135 15.49 -7.46 -27.43
N ALA A 136 15.62 -7.55 -26.11
CA ALA A 136 15.78 -8.81 -25.39
C ALA A 136 14.45 -9.37 -24.87
N TRP A 137 13.34 -9.05 -25.54
CA TRP A 137 12.02 -9.54 -25.13
C TRP A 137 11.88 -11.02 -25.49
N SER A 138 11.83 -11.88 -24.47
CA SER A 138 11.17 -13.18 -24.62
C SER A 138 9.68 -13.03 -24.33
N ASP A 139 8.83 -13.84 -24.98
CA ASP A 139 7.39 -13.85 -24.71
C ASP A 139 7.11 -14.09 -23.21
N GLY A 140 7.94 -14.89 -22.54
CA GLY A 140 7.89 -15.11 -21.10
C GLY A 140 8.15 -13.85 -20.27
N ALA A 141 9.11 -13.00 -20.66
CA ALA A 141 9.41 -11.75 -19.96
C ALA A 141 8.27 -10.73 -20.10
N ILE A 142 7.65 -10.62 -21.28
CA ILE A 142 6.48 -9.76 -21.50
C ILE A 142 5.32 -10.20 -20.61
N GLN A 143 5.00 -11.49 -20.62
CA GLN A 143 3.91 -12.06 -19.84
C GLN A 143 4.16 -11.86 -18.34
N PHE A 144 5.38 -12.11 -17.85
CA PHE A 144 5.76 -11.88 -16.47
C PHE A 144 5.55 -10.42 -16.05
N ILE A 145 6.12 -9.46 -16.79
CA ILE A 145 6.00 -8.03 -16.47
C ILE A 145 4.53 -7.58 -16.48
N THR A 146 3.74 -8.05 -17.45
CA THR A 146 2.34 -7.66 -17.61
C THR A 146 1.48 -8.20 -16.47
N ILE A 147 1.59 -9.50 -16.17
CA ILE A 147 0.87 -10.15 -15.08
C ILE A 147 1.25 -9.48 -13.75
N PHE A 148 2.54 -9.33 -13.50
CA PHE A 148 3.06 -8.75 -12.25
C PHE A 148 2.62 -7.29 -12.07
N SER A 149 2.67 -6.47 -13.11
CA SER A 149 2.18 -5.08 -13.07
C SER A 149 0.68 -5.02 -12.78
N PHE A 150 -0.12 -5.87 -13.44
CA PHE A 150 -1.57 -5.91 -13.25
C PHE A 150 -1.94 -6.24 -11.79
N ILE A 151 -1.25 -7.21 -11.20
CA ILE A 151 -1.49 -7.61 -9.81
C ILE A 151 -1.13 -6.50 -8.83
N PHE A 152 0.01 -5.84 -9.04
CA PHE A 152 0.41 -4.71 -8.19
C PHE A 152 -0.62 -3.57 -8.25
N VAL A 153 -1.10 -3.22 -9.45
CA VAL A 153 -2.14 -2.20 -9.62
C VAL A 153 -3.42 -2.55 -8.86
N ILE A 154 -3.90 -3.80 -8.96
CA ILE A 154 -5.09 -4.26 -8.21
C ILE A 154 -4.85 -4.14 -6.70
N SER A 155 -3.69 -4.60 -6.23
CA SER A 155 -3.40 -4.56 -4.80
C SER A 155 -3.30 -3.15 -4.24
N THR A 156 -2.68 -2.24 -4.99
CA THR A 156 -2.61 -0.82 -4.64
C THR A 156 -4.01 -0.21 -4.56
N ALA A 157 -4.91 -0.57 -5.49
CA ALA A 157 -6.31 -0.13 -5.42
C ALA A 157 -7.02 -0.66 -4.16
N VAL A 158 -6.81 -1.92 -3.78
CA VAL A 158 -7.41 -2.47 -2.54
C VAL A 158 -6.85 -1.78 -1.30
N PHE A 159 -5.53 -1.64 -1.17
CA PHE A 159 -4.92 -0.96 -0.03
C PHE A 159 -5.33 0.51 0.05
N SER A 160 -5.54 1.17 -1.09
CA SER A 160 -6.09 2.52 -1.16
C SER A 160 -7.47 2.61 -0.53
N VAL A 161 -8.36 1.67 -0.89
CA VAL A 161 -9.72 1.61 -0.33
C VAL A 161 -9.68 1.32 1.17
N VAL A 162 -8.88 0.36 1.61
CA VAL A 162 -8.73 0.01 3.04
C VAL A 162 -8.20 1.19 3.85
N SER A 163 -7.15 1.87 3.37
CA SER A 163 -6.60 3.06 4.00
C SER A 163 -7.65 4.16 4.15
N VAL A 164 -8.45 4.38 3.10
CA VAL A 164 -9.53 5.36 3.14
C VAL A 164 -10.56 5.01 4.20
N TRP A 165 -10.92 3.74 4.33
CA TRP A 165 -11.90 3.28 5.28
C TRP A 165 -11.45 3.40 6.73
N VAL A 166 -10.22 2.98 7.04
CA VAL A 166 -9.62 3.15 8.39
C VAL A 166 -9.67 4.62 8.80
N ARG A 167 -9.48 5.54 7.84
CA ARG A 167 -9.42 6.99 8.06
C ARG A 167 -10.78 7.68 8.03
N LYS A 168 -11.78 7.20 7.29
CA LYS A 168 -13.08 7.86 7.09
C LYS A 168 -13.95 7.90 8.35
N LYS A 169 -14.47 9.06 8.75
CA LYS A 169 -15.19 9.32 10.02
C LYS A 169 -16.56 8.62 10.22
N THR A 170 -17.00 7.74 9.32
CA THR A 170 -18.31 7.07 9.39
C THR A 170 -18.26 5.77 10.21
N SER A 171 -19.30 5.49 11.00
CA SER A 171 -19.44 4.23 11.73
C SER A 171 -19.83 3.07 10.80
N LEU A 172 -19.27 1.90 11.06
CA LEU A 172 -19.53 0.62 10.38
C LEU A 172 -20.77 -0.09 10.96
N VAL A 173 -21.20 0.26 12.18
CA VAL A 173 -22.39 -0.30 12.86
C VAL A 173 -23.68 -0.20 12.05
N THR A 174 -23.83 0.82 11.20
CA THR A 174 -25.04 0.95 10.34
C THR A 174 -25.15 -0.14 9.27
N SER A 175 -24.15 -1.00 9.09
CA SER A 175 -24.21 -2.14 8.17
C SER A 175 -23.23 -3.25 8.55
N HIS A 176 -23.53 -3.98 9.62
CA HIS A 176 -22.77 -5.16 10.06
C HIS A 176 -22.49 -6.17 8.92
N GLU A 177 -23.45 -6.36 7.99
CA GLU A 177 -23.27 -7.16 6.77
C GLU A 177 -22.17 -6.63 5.84
N LYS A 178 -22.05 -5.30 5.67
CA LYS A 178 -20.97 -4.71 4.86
C LYS A 178 -19.61 -4.91 5.54
N PHE A 179 -19.53 -4.79 6.86
CA PHE A 179 -18.29 -5.03 7.60
C PHE A 179 -17.79 -6.48 7.42
N LEU A 180 -18.66 -7.48 7.62
CA LEU A 180 -18.29 -8.89 7.46
C LEU A 180 -17.90 -9.25 6.02
N LYS A 181 -18.65 -8.76 5.02
CA LYS A 181 -18.29 -8.95 3.61
C LYS A 181 -16.94 -8.35 3.26
N ILE A 182 -16.61 -7.19 3.83
CA ILE A 182 -15.33 -6.51 3.57
C ILE A 182 -14.18 -7.17 4.32
N PHE A 183 -14.41 -7.63 5.54
CA PHE A 183 -13.41 -8.40 6.29
C PHE A 183 -13.07 -9.70 5.55
N ASP A 184 -14.09 -10.44 5.11
CA ASP A 184 -13.93 -11.64 4.27
C ASP A 184 -13.22 -11.32 2.94
N THR A 185 -13.59 -10.22 2.28
CA THR A 185 -12.89 -9.74 1.07
C THR A 185 -11.43 -9.36 1.36
N GLY A 186 -11.15 -8.74 2.51
CA GLY A 186 -9.81 -8.36 2.93
C GLY A 186 -8.92 -9.58 3.17
N TRP A 187 -9.44 -10.61 3.83
CA TRP A 187 -8.74 -11.90 3.99
C TRP A 187 -8.53 -12.63 2.68
N LYS A 188 -9.52 -12.59 1.78
CA LYS A 188 -9.37 -13.14 0.42
C LYS A 188 -8.31 -12.41 -0.37
N VAL A 189 -8.23 -11.07 -0.27
CA VAL A 189 -7.19 -10.28 -0.92
C VAL A 189 -5.83 -10.56 -0.29
N LEU A 190 -5.72 -10.63 1.04
CA LEU A 190 -4.47 -10.99 1.71
C LEU A 190 -4.00 -12.40 1.30
N GLY A 191 -4.89 -13.38 1.32
CA GLY A 191 -4.60 -14.75 0.90
C GLY A 191 -4.19 -14.84 -0.56
N PHE A 192 -4.88 -14.09 -1.45
CA PHE A 192 -4.47 -13.94 -2.84
C PHE A 192 -3.08 -13.33 -2.94
N TYR A 193 -2.79 -12.26 -2.20
CA TYR A 193 -1.50 -11.56 -2.25
C TYR A 193 -0.35 -12.42 -1.72
N VAL A 194 -0.56 -13.14 -0.63
CA VAL A 194 0.42 -14.08 -0.06
C VAL A 194 0.66 -15.25 -1.01
N GLY A 195 -0.39 -15.85 -1.57
CA GLY A 195 -0.27 -16.93 -2.54
C GLY A 195 0.46 -16.49 -3.82
N LEU A 196 0.28 -15.23 -4.19
CA LEU A 196 0.90 -14.66 -5.38
C LEU A 196 2.36 -14.29 -5.17
N ILE A 197 2.70 -13.75 -3.99
CA ILE A 197 4.09 -13.56 -3.56
C ILE A 197 4.81 -14.91 -3.51
N ALA A 198 4.16 -15.95 -2.98
CA ALA A 198 4.71 -17.29 -2.97
C ALA A 198 4.94 -17.80 -4.41
N PHE A 199 3.98 -17.60 -5.31
CA PHE A 199 4.12 -17.97 -6.71
C PHE A 199 5.27 -17.23 -7.41
N THR A 200 5.44 -15.91 -7.17
CA THR A 200 6.53 -15.14 -7.81
C THR A 200 7.89 -15.52 -7.27
N VAL A 201 8.01 -15.80 -5.97
CA VAL A 201 9.26 -16.33 -5.38
C VAL A 201 9.60 -17.71 -5.95
N ILE A 202 8.60 -18.56 -6.19
CA ILE A 202 8.79 -19.89 -6.79
C ILE A 202 9.16 -19.76 -8.28
N ALA A 203 8.45 -18.92 -9.03
CA ALA A 203 8.68 -18.70 -10.46
C ALA A 203 10.02 -18.02 -10.76
N ALA A 204 10.52 -17.17 -9.86
CA ALA A 204 11.85 -16.55 -9.98
C ALA A 204 13.00 -17.54 -9.69
N ARG A 205 12.71 -18.72 -9.14
CA ARG A 205 13.70 -19.77 -8.81
C ARG A 205 13.73 -20.92 -9.83
N LEU A 206 12.86 -20.90 -10.83
CA LEU A 206 12.77 -21.87 -11.94
C LEU A 206 13.38 -21.27 -13.20
#